data_AF-A0A8E0KKU5-F1
#
_entry.id   AF-A0A8E0KKU5-F1
#
_cell.length_a   1.000
_cell.length_b   1.000
_cell.length_c   1.000
_cell.angle_alpha   90.00
_cell.angle_beta   90.00
_cell.angle_gamma   90.00
#
_symmetry.space_group_name_H-M   'P 1'
#
loop_
_entity.id
_entity.type
_entity.pdbx_description
1 polymer ?
#
loop_
_entity_poly.entity_id
_entity_poly.type
_entity_poly.pdbx_seq_one_letter_code
_entity_poly.pdbx_strand_id
1 'polypeptide(L)'
;MSVAQLRRSHNRRHEIADEIVAHLTTFECDLGRALESGSRLVGFLPGARTDADLSATVGQDAIGHFVISLGLISKAMESAVDGHHSLDKTRQHFRIDVSAGGDKDIIPGPVRGTSGSAQADPVNALP
;
A
#
# COMPACT_ATOMS: atom_id res chain seq x y z
N MET A 1 -15.63 -28.47 -19.24
CA MET A 1 -15.05 -28.56 -17.88
C MET A 1 -16.18 -28.61 -16.86
N SER A 2 -16.04 -29.42 -15.81
CA SER A 2 -17.04 -29.53 -14.74
C SER A 2 -17.05 -28.29 -13.83
N VAL A 3 -18.22 -27.92 -13.30
CA VAL A 3 -18.39 -26.82 -12.33
C VAL A 3 -17.44 -26.97 -11.13
N ALA A 4 -17.18 -28.20 -10.69
CA ALA A 4 -16.25 -28.49 -9.59
C ALA A 4 -14.77 -28.24 -9.96
N GLN A 5 -14.41 -28.33 -11.25
CA GLN A 5 -13.06 -27.99 -11.73
C GLN A 5 -12.91 -26.47 -11.86
N LEU A 6 -13.96 -25.78 -12.32
CA LEU A 6 -13.98 -24.32 -12.43
C LEU A 6 -13.86 -23.64 -11.06
N ARG A 7 -14.57 -24.16 -10.04
CA ARG A 7 -14.52 -23.65 -8.66
C ARG A 7 -13.15 -23.88 -8.01
N ARG A 8 -12.52 -25.04 -8.25
CA ARG A 8 -11.16 -25.32 -7.76
C ARG A 8 -10.11 -24.41 -8.41
N SER A 9 -10.18 -24.18 -9.72
CA SER A 9 -9.24 -23.27 -10.40
C SER A 9 -9.44 -21.82 -9.99
N HIS A 10 -10.66 -21.43 -9.65
CA HIS A 10 -10.96 -20.09 -9.11
C HIS A 10 -10.38 -19.89 -7.71
N ASN A 11 -10.61 -20.84 -6.80
CA ASN A 11 -10.06 -20.79 -5.44
C ASN A 11 -8.53 -20.79 -5.45
N ARG A 12 -7.91 -21.64 -6.28
CA ARG A 12 -6.46 -21.70 -6.39
C ARG A 12 -5.85 -20.39 -6.88
N ARG A 13 -6.52 -19.68 -7.79
CA ARG A 13 -6.07 -18.36 -8.27
C ARG A 13 -6.16 -17.29 -7.18
N HIS A 14 -7.17 -17.36 -6.31
CA HIS A 14 -7.29 -16.46 -5.17
C HIS A 14 -6.19 -16.71 -4.13
N GLU A 15 -5.98 -17.99 -3.76
CA GLU A 15 -4.90 -18.37 -2.83
C GLU A 15 -3.53 -17.85 -3.29
N ILE A 16 -3.20 -18.02 -4.57
CA ILE A 16 -1.93 -17.54 -5.14
C ILE A 16 -1.87 -16.01 -5.12
N ALA A 17 -2.97 -15.31 -5.40
CA ALA A 17 -3.00 -13.86 -5.35
C ALA A 17 -2.77 -13.33 -3.93
N ASP A 18 -3.38 -13.95 -2.93
CA ASP A 18 -3.20 -13.59 -1.52
C ASP A 18 -1.75 -13.86 -1.07
N GLU A 19 -1.16 -14.96 -1.51
CA GLU A 19 0.26 -15.29 -1.25
C GLU A 19 1.21 -14.25 -1.87
N ILE A 20 0.94 -13.82 -3.11
CA ILE A 20 1.71 -12.74 -3.76
C ILE A 20 1.63 -11.44 -2.96
N VAL A 21 0.43 -11.03 -2.53
CA VAL A 21 0.25 -9.81 -1.72
C VAL A 21 1.01 -9.92 -0.40
N ALA A 22 0.92 -11.06 0.28
CA ALA A 22 1.65 -11.30 1.53
C ALA A 22 3.17 -11.18 1.35
N HIS A 23 3.71 -11.74 0.26
CA HIS A 23 5.13 -11.62 -0.06
C HIS A 23 5.54 -10.18 -0.39
N LEU A 24 4.74 -9.43 -1.14
CA LEU A 24 5.01 -8.03 -1.46
C LEU A 24 5.02 -7.16 -0.20
N THR A 25 4.00 -7.29 0.65
CA THR A 25 3.93 -6.54 1.91
C THR A 25 5.12 -6.85 2.81
N THR A 26 5.53 -8.12 2.89
CA THR A 26 6.71 -8.51 3.66
C THR A 26 7.98 -7.86 3.08
N PHE A 27 8.15 -7.90 1.76
CA PHE A 27 9.28 -7.30 1.08
C PHE A 27 9.35 -5.78 1.29
N GLU A 28 8.23 -5.07 1.16
CA GLU A 28 8.13 -3.63 1.45
C GLU A 28 8.51 -3.31 2.90
N CYS A 29 8.05 -4.12 3.87
CA CYS A 29 8.41 -3.96 5.28
C CYS A 29 9.91 -4.15 5.52
N ASP A 30 10.52 -5.18 4.91
CA ASP A 30 11.95 -5.45 5.08
C ASP A 30 12.82 -4.34 4.47
N LEU A 31 12.42 -3.78 3.33
CA LEU A 31 13.06 -2.58 2.78
C LEU A 31 12.94 -1.38 3.72
N GLY A 32 11.76 -1.16 4.31
CA GLY A 32 11.55 -0.10 5.30
C GLY A 32 12.44 -0.26 6.54
N ARG A 33 12.60 -1.50 7.03
CA ARG A 33 13.50 -1.82 8.16
C ARG A 33 14.98 -1.60 7.81
N ALA A 34 15.38 -1.95 6.58
CA ALA A 34 16.73 -1.70 6.09
C ALA A 34 17.02 -0.18 6.00
N LEU A 35 16.07 0.60 5.48
CA LEU A 35 16.15 2.05 5.40
C LEU A 35 16.26 2.67 6.79
N GLU A 36 15.42 2.26 7.73
CA GLU A 36 15.45 2.72 9.12
C GLU A 36 16.80 2.45 9.78
N SER A 37 17.25 1.19 9.77
CA SER A 37 18.50 0.78 10.41
C SER A 37 19.71 1.50 9.81
N GLY A 38 19.80 1.58 8.49
CA GLY A 38 20.89 2.27 7.82
C GLY A 38 20.85 3.79 8.06
N SER A 39 19.67 4.41 8.14
CA SER A 39 19.53 5.84 8.45
C SER A 39 20.03 6.17 9.85
N ARG A 40 19.73 5.31 10.85
CA ARG A 40 20.28 5.46 12.20
C ARG A 40 21.80 5.38 12.21
N LEU A 41 22.38 4.42 11.48
CA LEU A 41 23.83 4.29 11.36
C LEU A 41 24.46 5.55 10.75
N VAL A 42 23.92 6.02 9.62
CA VAL A 42 24.45 7.22 8.93
C VAL A 42 24.32 8.47 9.79
N GLY A 43 23.20 8.64 10.50
CA GLY A 43 23.00 9.77 11.42
C GLY A 43 23.92 9.73 12.65
N PHE A 44 24.28 8.54 13.12
CA PHE A 44 25.17 8.36 14.28
C PHE A 44 26.64 8.65 13.96
N LEU A 45 27.12 8.27 12.76
CA LEU A 45 28.54 8.31 12.42
C LEU A 45 29.23 9.68 12.58
N PRO A 46 28.64 10.82 12.19
CA PRO A 46 29.27 12.13 12.39
C PRO A 46 29.48 12.47 13.88
N GLY A 47 28.47 12.23 14.71
CA GLY A 47 28.56 12.48 16.15
C GLY A 47 29.60 11.60 16.83
N ALA A 48 29.60 10.31 16.49
CA ALA A 48 30.58 9.36 17.00
C ALA A 48 32.04 9.75 16.66
N ARG A 49 32.28 10.41 15.51
CA ARG A 49 33.61 10.94 15.19
C ARG A 49 34.01 12.08 16.09
N THR A 50 33.09 13.03 16.31
CA THR A 50 33.33 14.17 17.20
C THR A 50 33.60 13.69 18.62
N ASP A 51 32.80 12.75 19.12
CA ASP A 51 32.97 12.20 20.48
C ASP A 51 34.30 11.44 20.65
N ALA A 52 34.83 10.87 19.57
CA ALA A 52 36.09 10.14 19.54
C ALA A 52 37.31 11.02 19.20
N ASP A 53 37.15 12.33 19.07
CA ASP A 53 38.20 13.28 18.63
C ASP A 53 38.89 12.86 17.31
N LEU A 54 38.11 12.29 16.40
CA LEU A 54 38.58 11.86 15.09
C LEU A 54 38.42 12.99 14.07
N SER A 55 39.39 13.08 13.14
CA SER A 55 39.31 14.00 12.00
C SER A 55 38.01 13.78 11.20
N ALA A 56 37.43 14.88 10.71
CA ALA A 56 36.21 14.86 9.89
C ALA A 56 36.34 13.99 8.62
N THR A 57 37.57 13.79 8.12
CA THR A 57 37.85 12.95 6.95
C THR A 57 37.80 11.46 7.26
N VAL A 58 37.96 11.05 8.53
CA VAL A 58 37.98 9.64 8.92
C VAL A 58 36.59 9.03 8.71
N GLY A 59 36.54 8.01 7.85
CA GLY A 59 35.31 7.29 7.52
C GLY A 59 34.35 8.08 6.61
N GLN A 60 34.75 9.24 6.06
CA GLN A 60 33.90 10.03 5.18
C GLN A 60 33.40 9.23 3.97
N ASP A 61 34.29 8.46 3.35
CA ASP A 61 33.94 7.58 2.22
C ASP A 61 32.93 6.50 2.63
N ALA A 62 33.04 5.97 3.87
CA ALA A 62 32.09 5.00 4.39
C ALA A 62 30.69 5.62 4.56
N ILE A 63 30.59 6.85 5.08
CA ILE A 63 29.31 7.58 5.11
C ILE A 63 28.77 7.75 3.68
N GLY A 64 29.63 8.15 2.73
CA GLY A 64 29.24 8.28 1.33
C GLY A 64 28.64 7.01 0.76
N HIS A 65 29.30 5.86 0.96
CA HIS A 65 28.79 4.56 0.53
C HIS A 65 27.44 4.22 1.18
N PHE A 66 27.28 4.45 2.48
CA PHE A 66 26.00 4.18 3.14
C PHE A 66 24.87 5.10 2.64
N VAL A 67 25.15 6.39 2.41
CA VAL A 67 24.16 7.32 1.82
C VAL A 67 23.72 6.84 0.44
N ILE A 68 24.66 6.39 -0.39
CA ILE A 68 24.35 5.80 -1.70
C ILE A 68 23.48 4.54 -1.54
N SER A 69 23.83 3.64 -0.62
CA SER A 69 23.05 2.43 -0.35
C SER A 69 21.62 2.76 0.11
N LEU A 70 21.44 3.77 0.98
CA LEU A 70 20.11 4.23 1.40
C LEU A 70 19.30 4.76 0.21
N GLY A 71 19.93 5.50 -0.71
CA GLY A 71 19.29 5.95 -1.94
C GLY A 71 18.79 4.77 -2.80
N LEU A 72 19.58 3.70 -2.91
CA LEU A 72 19.18 2.48 -3.63
C LEU A 72 18.02 1.75 -2.94
N ILE A 73 18.01 1.68 -1.61
CA ILE A 73 16.89 1.11 -0.85
C ILE A 73 15.62 1.93 -1.08
N SER A 74 15.69 3.26 -1.03
CA SER A 74 14.55 4.13 -1.32
C SER A 74 14.01 3.89 -2.74
N LYS A 75 14.89 3.76 -3.74
CA LYS A 75 14.49 3.43 -5.12
C LYS A 75 13.84 2.04 -5.24
N ALA A 76 14.34 1.06 -4.48
CA ALA A 76 13.72 -0.26 -4.42
C ALA A 76 12.31 -0.20 -3.81
N MET A 77 12.10 0.62 -2.78
CA MET A 77 10.77 0.83 -2.19
C MET A 77 9.79 1.48 -3.17
N GLU A 78 10.21 2.53 -3.87
CA GLU A 78 9.40 3.16 -4.93
C GLU A 78 8.97 2.12 -5.98
N SER A 79 9.92 1.31 -6.46
CA SER A 79 9.68 0.27 -7.46
C SER A 79 8.74 -0.83 -6.95
N ALA A 80 8.87 -1.22 -5.67
CA ALA A 80 8.01 -2.22 -5.05
C ALA A 80 6.56 -1.75 -4.96
N VAL A 81 6.34 -0.50 -4.51
CA VAL A 81 5.01 0.12 -4.41
C VAL A 81 4.38 0.27 -5.80
N ASP A 82 5.15 0.68 -6.81
CA ASP A 82 4.66 0.74 -8.20
C ASP A 82 4.28 -0.64 -8.75
N GLY A 83 5.05 -1.67 -8.40
CA GLY A 83 4.73 -3.07 -8.68
C GLY A 83 3.41 -3.49 -8.04
N HIS A 84 3.22 -3.18 -6.75
CA HIS A 84 1.98 -3.43 -6.01
C HIS A 84 0.78 -2.77 -6.69
N HIS A 85 0.86 -1.47 -7.00
CA HIS A 85 -0.20 -0.76 -7.71
C HIS A 85 -0.51 -1.36 -9.09
N SER A 86 0.51 -1.82 -9.81
CA SER A 86 0.34 -2.42 -11.13
C SER A 86 -0.38 -3.77 -11.06
N LEU A 87 -0.10 -4.57 -10.02
CA LEU A 87 -0.80 -5.81 -9.74
C LEU A 87 -2.26 -5.56 -9.33
N ASP A 88 -2.51 -4.54 -8.52
CA ASP A 88 -3.89 -4.18 -8.12
C ASP A 88 -4.72 -3.69 -9.32
N LYS A 89 -4.15 -2.88 -10.20
CA LYS A 89 -4.79 -2.50 -11.48
C LYS A 89 -5.12 -3.72 -12.34
N THR A 90 -4.18 -4.66 -12.44
CA THR A 90 -4.37 -5.90 -13.20
C THR A 90 -5.52 -6.72 -12.61
N ARG A 91 -5.57 -6.86 -11.28
CA ARG A 91 -6.68 -7.51 -10.57
C ARG A 91 -8.03 -6.89 -10.88
N GLN A 92 -8.12 -5.55 -10.78
CA GLN A 92 -9.35 -4.80 -11.08
C GLN A 92 -9.82 -5.03 -12.52
N HIS A 93 -8.89 -5.06 -13.49
CA HIS A 93 -9.20 -5.31 -14.90
C HIS A 93 -9.82 -6.69 -15.14
N PHE A 94 -9.37 -7.71 -14.41
CA PHE A 94 -9.89 -9.08 -14.51
C PHE A 94 -11.13 -9.35 -13.64
N ARG A 95 -11.69 -8.34 -12.94
CA ARG A 95 -12.85 -8.49 -12.04
C ARG A 95 -12.69 -9.63 -11.04
N ILE A 96 -11.47 -9.82 -10.54
CA ILE A 96 -11.19 -10.81 -9.49
C ILE A 96 -11.66 -10.21 -8.16
N ASP A 97 -12.87 -10.58 -7.74
CA ASP A 97 -13.52 -10.06 -6.54
C ASP A 97 -12.64 -10.23 -5.30
N VAL A 98 -12.55 -9.18 -4.49
CA VAL A 98 -11.98 -9.25 -3.15
C VAL A 98 -13.08 -9.77 -2.24
N SER A 99 -13.14 -11.08 -2.00
CA SER A 99 -13.94 -11.61 -0.89
C SER A 99 -13.10 -11.86 0.38
N ALA A 100 -11.83 -11.46 0.39
CA ALA A 100 -10.97 -11.52 1.58
C ALA A 100 -10.01 -10.33 1.55
N GLY A 101 -10.29 -9.34 2.39
CA GLY A 101 -9.51 -8.12 2.52
C GLY A 101 -10.35 -7.16 3.35
N GLY A 102 -10.05 -7.08 4.64
CA GLY A 102 -10.86 -6.42 5.65
C GLY A 102 -11.27 -4.99 5.30
N ASP A 103 -12.45 -4.65 5.80
CA ASP A 103 -13.04 -3.31 5.92
C ASP A 103 -12.87 -2.38 4.70
N LYS A 104 -13.79 -2.53 3.75
CA LYS A 104 -14.23 -1.39 2.95
C LYS A 104 -15.70 -1.23 3.21
N ASP A 105 -16.04 -0.25 4.05
CA ASP A 105 -17.38 0.28 4.19
C ASP A 105 -18.04 0.37 2.81
N ILE A 106 -19.10 -0.40 2.64
CA ILE A 106 -20.00 -0.29 1.51
C ILE A 106 -20.67 1.09 1.66
N ILE A 107 -20.23 2.10 0.92
CA ILE A 107 -21.01 3.34 0.80
C ILE A 107 -22.34 2.94 0.13
N PRO A 108 -23.49 3.04 0.83
CA PRO A 108 -24.77 2.69 0.22
C PRO A 108 -25.07 3.71 -0.87
N GLY A 109 -25.28 3.24 -2.10
CA GLY A 109 -25.79 4.07 -3.19
C GLY A 109 -27.15 4.67 -2.83
N PRO A 110 -27.51 5.83 -3.42
CA PRO A 110 -28.69 6.58 -3.00
C PRO A 110 -29.96 5.76 -3.17
N VAL A 111 -30.65 5.53 -2.06
CA VAL A 111 -31.97 4.89 -2.02
C VAL A 111 -32.93 5.77 -2.81
N ARG A 112 -33.37 5.30 -3.98
CA ARG A 112 -34.52 5.87 -4.70
C ARG A 112 -35.78 5.57 -3.89
N GLY A 113 -36.09 6.45 -2.95
CA GLY A 113 -37.31 6.42 -2.17
C GLY A 113 -38.51 6.60 -3.08
N THR A 114 -39.32 5.56 -3.20
CA THR A 114 -40.70 5.62 -3.62
C THR A 114 -41.46 6.50 -2.62
N SER A 115 -41.80 7.73 -3.01
CA SER A 115 -42.75 8.55 -2.26
C SER A 115 -44.00 8.73 -3.10
N GLY A 116 -45.03 8.01 -2.68
CA GLY A 116 -46.38 8.11 -3.19
C GLY A 116 -46.98 9.49 -2.94
N SER A 117 -47.98 9.77 -3.78
CA SER A 117 -48.92 10.86 -3.74
C SER A 117 -49.44 11.23 -2.34
N ALA A 118 -49.26 12.50 -1.97
CA ALA A 118 -50.14 13.19 -1.05
C ALA A 118 -50.37 14.62 -1.55
N GLN A 119 -51.55 14.81 -2.15
CA GLN A 119 -52.41 15.99 -2.19
C GLN A 119 -51.81 17.31 -1.67
N ALA A 120 -51.73 18.31 -2.55
CA ALA A 120 -51.46 19.70 -2.21
C ALA A 120 -52.77 20.48 -1.94
N ASP A 121 -52.83 21.12 -0.77
CA ASP A 121 -53.19 22.54 -0.52
C ASP A 121 -54.59 23.08 -0.92
N PRO A 122 -55.18 24.05 -0.16
CA PRO A 122 -54.52 25.35 0.05
C PRO A 122 -54.77 26.07 1.38
N VAL A 123 -53.76 26.81 1.84
CA VAL A 123 -53.98 28.03 2.62
C VAL A 123 -53.35 29.20 1.88
N ASN A 124 -54.24 30.08 1.44
CA ASN A 124 -54.04 31.23 0.58
C ASN A 124 -53.10 32.28 1.23
N ALA A 125 -52.30 32.93 0.40
CA ALA A 125 -51.43 34.03 0.79
C ALA A 125 -51.89 35.37 0.19
N LEU A 126 -51.70 36.42 0.98
CA LEU A 126 -51.60 37.86 0.68
C LEU A 126 -52.90 38.70 0.51
N PRO A 127 -52.82 40.02 0.72
CA PRO A 127 -51.76 40.84 1.36
C PRO A 127 -52.15 41.42 2.74
#